data_AF-A0A2U1IWB4-F1
#
_entry.id   AF-A0A2U1IWB4-F1
#
_cell.length_a   1.000
_cell.length_b   1.000
_cell.length_c   1.000
_cell.angle_alpha   90.00
_cell.angle_beta   90.00
_cell.angle_gamma   90.00
#
_symmetry.space_group_name_H-M   'P 1'
#
loop_
_entity.id
_entity.type
_entity.pdbx_description
1 polymer ?
#
loop_
_entity_poly.entity_id
_entity_poly.type
_entity_poly.pdbx_seq_one_letter_code
_entity_poly.pdbx_strand_id
1 'polypeptide(L)'
;MGQLLRLEVENFKSYKGFQTIGPFSSFTAVIGPNGSGKSNLMDAISFVLGVRSTHLRSTNLKDLVYNSPSNENTKLSNRAFVAAVLKTKDGETTFKRSITTSGTSEYRINSKAVTQQEYNTELEKLNIITKAKNFLVFQGDVEAIASQSPKDLTNLIETMSGSIEYRNEYEQLKKEEQLAAEQSSISFNKKRAIAAELKS
;
A
#
# COMPACT_ATOMS: atom_id res chain seq x y z
N MET A 1 16.19 11.89 3.99
CA MET A 1 15.25 11.25 3.04
C MET A 1 15.83 9.91 2.67
N GLY A 2 15.02 8.86 2.67
CA GLY A 2 15.51 7.53 2.30
C GLY A 2 15.75 7.44 0.80
N GLN A 3 16.84 6.80 0.36
CA GLN A 3 17.11 6.56 -1.07
C GLN A 3 17.13 5.05 -1.32
N LEU A 4 16.41 4.58 -2.35
CA LEU A 4 16.56 3.21 -2.83
C LEU A 4 17.95 3.06 -3.46
N LEU A 5 18.78 2.17 -2.94
CA LEU A 5 20.13 1.93 -3.44
C LEU A 5 20.15 0.81 -4.48
N ARG A 6 19.50 -0.31 -4.17
CA ARG A 6 19.40 -1.48 -5.05
C ARG A 6 18.20 -2.34 -4.67
N LEU A 7 17.79 -3.18 -5.61
CA LEU A 7 16.85 -4.27 -5.37
C LEU A 7 17.57 -5.59 -5.55
N GLU A 8 17.29 -6.53 -4.65
CA GLU A 8 17.75 -7.90 -4.75
C GLU A 8 16.51 -8.77 -4.98
N VAL A 9 16.49 -9.49 -6.08
CA VAL A 9 15.33 -10.23 -6.56
C VAL A 9 15.74 -11.67 -6.76
N GLU A 10 14.94 -12.61 -6.28
CA GLU A 10 15.15 -14.04 -6.55
C GLU A 10 13.84 -14.68 -7.04
N ASN A 11 13.91 -15.33 -8.21
CA ASN A 11 12.81 -16.13 -8.78
C ASN A 11 11.47 -15.38 -8.84
N PHE A 12 11.48 -14.08 -9.14
CA PHE A 12 10.29 -13.23 -9.17
C PHE A 12 9.90 -12.90 -10.62
N LYS A 13 8.68 -13.26 -11.03
CA LYS A 13 8.14 -13.07 -12.39
C LYS A 13 9.09 -13.54 -13.49
N SER A 14 9.74 -12.61 -14.19
CA SER A 14 10.69 -12.89 -15.28
C SER A 14 12.15 -13.02 -14.81
N TYR A 15 12.44 -12.73 -13.55
CA TYR A 15 13.79 -12.81 -12.99
C TYR A 15 14.06 -14.23 -12.46
N LYS A 16 14.79 -15.03 -13.24
CA LYS A 16 15.26 -16.36 -12.83
C LYS A 16 16.53 -16.23 -11.97
N GLY A 17 16.59 -17.00 -10.88
CA GLY A 17 17.72 -16.98 -9.96
C GLY A 17 17.84 -15.67 -9.18
N PHE A 18 18.95 -15.52 -8.47
CA PHE A 18 19.26 -14.29 -7.75
C PHE A 18 19.81 -13.23 -8.71
N GLN A 19 19.20 -12.05 -8.68
CA GLN A 19 19.58 -10.90 -9.50
C GLN A 19 19.64 -9.64 -8.62
N THR A 20 20.65 -8.82 -8.86
CA THR A 20 20.77 -7.50 -8.23
C THR A 20 20.51 -6.43 -9.27
N ILE A 21 19.58 -5.52 -8.97
CA ILE A 21 19.17 -4.42 -9.85
C ILE A 21 19.57 -3.11 -9.19
N GLY A 22 20.40 -2.33 -9.89
CA GLY A 22 21.00 -1.10 -9.39
C GLY A 22 22.51 -1.08 -9.65
N PRO A 23 23.24 -0.12 -9.05
CA PRO A 23 22.75 0.87 -8.09
C PRO A 23 21.80 1.90 -8.73
N PHE A 24 20.80 2.35 -7.97
CA PHE A 24 19.90 3.44 -8.35
C PHE A 24 20.49 4.78 -7.91
N SER A 25 20.53 5.73 -8.84
CA SER A 25 20.85 7.13 -8.56
C SER A 25 19.57 7.93 -8.27
N SER A 26 19.70 9.23 -8.01
CA SER A 26 18.55 10.12 -7.81
C SER A 26 17.59 10.16 -9.01
N PHE A 27 18.11 9.89 -10.21
CA PHE A 27 17.31 9.75 -11.42
C PHE A 27 17.84 8.57 -12.25
N THR A 28 17.03 7.51 -12.34
CA THR A 28 17.36 6.30 -13.10
C THR A 28 16.26 6.03 -14.12
N ALA A 29 16.63 5.90 -15.39
CA ALA A 29 15.72 5.50 -16.46
C ALA A 29 15.84 3.99 -16.74
N VAL A 30 14.71 3.30 -16.85
CA VAL A 30 14.63 1.86 -17.14
C VAL A 30 14.23 1.69 -18.60
N ILE A 31 15.16 1.23 -19.43
CA ILE A 31 14.97 1.07 -20.88
C ILE A 31 15.05 -0.41 -21.29
N GLY A 32 14.54 -0.73 -22.48
CA GLY A 32 14.56 -2.09 -23.05
C GLY A 32 13.39 -2.37 -23.98
N PRO A 33 13.45 -3.44 -24.78
CA PRO A 33 12.38 -3.80 -25.72
C PRO A 33 11.09 -4.21 -25.01
N ASN A 34 9.97 -4.24 -25.73
CA ASN A 34 8.70 -4.73 -25.17
C ASN A 34 8.84 -6.19 -24.72
N GLY A 35 8.27 -6.52 -23.56
CA GLY A 35 8.42 -7.85 -22.95
C GLY A 35 9.71 -8.09 -22.17
N SER A 36 10.66 -7.14 -22.13
CA SER A 36 11.95 -7.32 -21.42
C SER A 36 11.87 -7.29 -19.89
N GLY A 37 10.68 -7.26 -19.30
CA GLY A 37 10.49 -7.24 -17.84
C GLY A 37 10.57 -5.85 -17.18
N LYS A 38 10.61 -4.74 -17.93
CA LYS A 38 10.63 -3.37 -17.37
C LYS A 38 9.53 -3.14 -16.34
N SER A 39 8.28 -3.48 -16.67
CA SER A 39 7.15 -3.33 -15.76
C SER A 39 7.20 -4.33 -14.59
N ASN A 40 7.94 -5.44 -14.71
CA ASN A 40 8.14 -6.39 -13.60
C ASN A 40 9.10 -5.83 -12.54
N LEU A 41 10.01 -4.91 -12.91
CA LEU A 41 10.78 -4.14 -11.94
C LEU A 41 9.86 -3.27 -11.08
N MET A 42 8.90 -2.59 -11.70
CA MET A 42 7.91 -1.79 -10.99
C MET A 42 7.03 -2.66 -10.07
N ASP A 43 6.63 -3.85 -10.54
CA ASP A 43 5.91 -4.82 -9.71
C ASP A 43 6.76 -5.30 -8.52
N ALA A 44 8.06 -5.49 -8.69
CA ALA A 44 8.97 -5.89 -7.61
C ALA A 44 9.07 -4.81 -6.53
N ILE A 45 9.22 -3.54 -6.95
CA ILE A 45 9.20 -2.37 -6.04
C ILE A 45 7.86 -2.29 -5.29
N SER A 46 6.76 -2.42 -6.03
CA SER A 46 5.41 -2.40 -5.44
C SER A 46 5.21 -3.53 -4.44
N PHE A 47 5.69 -4.73 -4.77
CA PHE A 47 5.58 -5.92 -3.93
C PHE A 47 6.34 -5.76 -2.62
N VAL A 48 7.60 -5.32 -2.66
CA VAL A 48 8.42 -5.16 -1.45
C VAL A 48 7.96 -4.00 -0.58
N LEU A 49 7.49 -2.90 -1.18
CA LEU A 49 6.94 -1.75 -0.45
C LEU A 49 5.50 -1.98 0.04
N GLY A 50 5.04 -3.23 0.15
CA GLY A 50 3.80 -3.55 0.86
C GLY A 50 2.50 -3.22 0.11
N VAL A 51 2.55 -2.94 -1.20
CA VAL A 51 1.33 -2.74 -2.00
C VAL A 51 0.53 -4.04 -2.02
N ARG A 52 -0.79 -3.93 -1.83
CA ARG A 52 -1.70 -5.10 -1.90
C ARG A 52 -1.62 -5.75 -3.28
N SER A 53 -1.63 -7.07 -3.31
CA SER A 53 -1.53 -7.88 -4.53
C SER A 53 -2.61 -7.60 -5.56
N THR A 54 -3.79 -7.15 -5.14
CA THR A 54 -4.90 -6.73 -6.02
C THR A 54 -4.53 -5.59 -6.97
N HIS A 55 -3.48 -4.82 -6.64
CA HIS A 55 -2.99 -3.73 -7.48
C HIS A 55 -1.76 -4.13 -8.31
N LEU A 56 -1.23 -5.33 -8.10
CA LEU A 56 -0.27 -5.90 -9.03
C LEU A 56 -1.06 -6.39 -10.23
N ARG A 57 -0.45 -6.32 -11.42
CA ARG A 57 -1.05 -6.81 -12.67
C ARG A 57 -1.38 -8.32 -12.66
N SER A 58 -0.95 -9.03 -11.61
CA SER A 58 -1.21 -10.44 -11.36
C SER A 58 -2.25 -10.56 -10.25
N THR A 59 -3.43 -11.09 -10.56
CA THR A 59 -4.53 -11.29 -9.60
C THR A 59 -4.18 -12.29 -8.51
N ASN A 60 -3.34 -13.30 -8.82
CA ASN A 60 -2.87 -14.27 -7.86
C ASN A 60 -1.42 -14.03 -7.46
N LEU A 61 -1.20 -14.01 -6.15
CA LEU A 61 0.12 -13.94 -5.51
C LEU A 61 1.07 -15.06 -5.99
N LYS A 62 0.53 -16.22 -6.39
CA LYS A 62 1.29 -17.36 -6.92
C LYS A 62 1.96 -17.06 -8.27
N ASP A 63 1.38 -16.18 -9.07
CA ASP A 63 1.89 -15.82 -10.40
C ASP A 63 3.09 -14.86 -10.31
N LEU A 64 3.46 -14.45 -9.10
CA LEU A 64 4.67 -13.67 -8.83
C LEU A 64 5.92 -14.55 -8.78
N VAL A 65 5.78 -15.87 -8.58
CA VAL A 65 6.89 -16.81 -8.58
C VAL A 65 7.25 -17.14 -10.03
N TYR A 66 8.54 -17.11 -10.37
CA TYR A 66 9.04 -17.46 -11.69
C TYR A 66 8.61 -18.88 -12.05
N ASN A 67 7.83 -19.00 -13.14
CA ASN A 67 7.45 -20.26 -13.75
C ASN A 67 8.16 -20.38 -15.10
N SER A 68 8.95 -21.43 -15.30
CA SER A 68 9.64 -21.66 -16.58
C SER A 68 8.61 -22.02 -17.66
N PRO A 69 8.62 -21.39 -18.86
CA PRO A 69 7.62 -21.63 -19.90
C PRO A 69 7.67 -23.01 -20.59
N SER A 70 8.46 -23.97 -20.12
CA SER A 70 8.76 -25.19 -20.89
C SER A 70 9.18 -26.33 -20.00
N ASN A 71 8.86 -27.56 -20.44
CA ASN A 71 9.06 -28.88 -19.84
C ASN A 71 10.51 -29.25 -19.48
N GLU A 72 11.24 -28.40 -18.76
CA GLU A 72 12.51 -28.76 -18.15
C GLU A 72 12.25 -29.11 -16.69
N ASN A 73 12.63 -30.33 -16.30
CA ASN A 73 12.66 -30.88 -14.94
C ASN A 73 13.57 -30.08 -13.96
N THR A 74 13.85 -28.82 -14.24
CA THR A 74 14.42 -27.85 -13.31
C THR A 74 13.43 -27.65 -12.17
N LYS A 75 13.82 -28.07 -10.95
CA LYS A 75 13.10 -27.84 -9.70
C LYS A 75 12.53 -26.42 -9.69
N LEU A 76 11.21 -26.31 -9.80
CA LEU A 76 10.49 -25.06 -9.61
C LEU A 76 10.92 -24.49 -8.25
N SER A 77 11.39 -23.25 -8.24
CA SER A 77 11.64 -22.59 -6.97
C SER A 77 10.29 -22.40 -6.29
N ASN A 78 10.07 -23.09 -5.18
CA ASN A 78 8.83 -22.96 -4.40
C ASN A 78 8.72 -21.60 -3.70
N ARG A 79 9.72 -20.73 -3.88
CA ARG A 79 9.82 -19.44 -3.22
C ARG A 79 10.38 -18.38 -4.16
N ALA A 80 9.85 -17.17 -4.04
CA ALA A 80 10.42 -15.96 -4.63
C ALA A 80 10.65 -14.93 -3.52
N PHE A 81 11.59 -14.02 -3.72
CA PHE A 81 11.71 -12.87 -2.84
C PHE A 81 12.12 -11.61 -3.59
N VAL A 82 11.78 -10.47 -2.99
CA VAL A 82 12.32 -9.16 -3.35
C VAL A 82 12.80 -8.50 -2.07
N ALA A 83 13.99 -7.92 -2.10
CA ALA A 83 14.52 -7.08 -1.05
C ALA A 83 14.88 -5.69 -1.61
N ALA A 84 14.41 -4.64 -0.93
CA ALA A 84 14.78 -3.27 -1.18
C ALA A 84 15.80 -2.83 -0.14
N VAL A 85 16.95 -2.38 -0.63
CA VAL A 85 17.99 -1.82 0.22
C VAL A 85 17.85 -0.31 0.17
N LEU A 86 17.41 0.27 1.28
CA LEU A 86 17.17 1.70 1.44
C LEU A 86 18.29 2.31 2.28
N LYS A 87 18.84 3.44 1.83
CA LYS A 87 19.69 4.29 2.65
C LYS A 87 18.81 5.08 3.60
N THR A 88 18.91 4.83 4.90
CA THR A 88 18.24 5.59 5.97
C THR A 88 19.24 6.51 6.66
N LYS A 89 18.80 7.25 7.70
CA LYS A 89 19.70 8.11 8.49
C LYS A 89 20.75 7.28 9.24
N ASP A 90 20.40 6.06 9.62
CA ASP A 90 21.20 5.18 10.47
C ASP A 90 22.05 4.18 9.66
N GLY A 91 22.04 4.27 8.34
CA GLY A 91 22.81 3.41 7.44
C GLY A 91 21.97 2.75 6.35
N GLU A 92 22.31 1.53 5.97
CA GLU A 92 21.51 0.73 5.03
C GLU A 92 20.48 -0.10 5.80
N THR A 93 19.20 0.00 5.41
CA THR A 93 18.12 -0.84 5.92
C THR A 93 17.58 -1.69 4.79
N THR A 94 17.54 -3.00 5.01
CA THR A 94 17.05 -3.97 4.02
C THR A 94 15.65 -4.42 4.37
N PHE A 95 14.70 -4.09 3.51
CA PHE A 95 13.32 -4.53 3.56
C PHE A 95 13.14 -5.71 2.63
N LYS A 96 12.86 -6.91 3.15
CA LYS A 96 12.71 -8.13 2.35
C LYS A 96 11.31 -8.71 2.52
N ARG A 97 10.67 -9.00 1.39
CA ARG A 97 9.40 -9.74 1.32
C ARG A 97 9.62 -11.01 0.53
N SER A 98 9.22 -12.15 1.09
CA SER A 98 9.28 -13.45 0.44
C SER A 98 7.88 -13.99 0.25
N ILE A 99 7.69 -14.77 -0.81
CA ILE A 99 6.42 -15.43 -1.12
C ILE A 99 6.67 -16.88 -1.53
N THR A 100 5.83 -17.78 -1.04
CA THR A 100 5.79 -19.18 -1.42
C THR A 100 4.71 -19.45 -2.47
N THR A 101 4.79 -20.59 -3.16
CA THR A 101 3.73 -21.06 -4.08
C THR A 101 2.38 -21.34 -3.38
N SER A 102 2.36 -21.46 -2.05
CA SER A 102 1.12 -21.49 -1.26
C SER A 102 0.43 -20.12 -1.13
N GLY A 103 1.11 -19.02 -1.51
CA GLY A 103 0.62 -17.65 -1.38
C GLY A 103 0.94 -16.99 -0.04
N THR A 104 1.69 -17.67 0.83
CA THR A 104 2.10 -17.12 2.14
C THR A 104 3.21 -16.09 1.95
N SER A 105 3.02 -14.89 2.51
CA SER A 105 4.06 -13.84 2.51
C SER A 105 4.81 -13.82 3.84
N GLU A 106 6.14 -13.77 3.78
CA GLU A 106 7.01 -13.56 4.93
C GLU A 106 7.72 -12.20 4.82
N TYR A 107 7.79 -11.46 5.93
CA TYR A 107 8.39 -10.13 5.99
C TYR A 107 9.65 -10.16 6.86
N ARG A 108 10.71 -9.51 6.40
CA ARG A 108 11.98 -9.37 7.13
C ARG A 108 12.54 -7.96 7.00
N ILE A 109 13.08 -7.42 8.09
CA ILE A 109 13.84 -6.17 8.13
C ILE A 109 15.23 -6.49 8.66
N ASN A 110 16.28 -6.15 7.91
CA ASN A 110 17.67 -6.47 8.27
C ASN A 110 17.85 -7.95 8.68
N SER A 111 17.24 -8.86 7.90
CA SER A 111 17.20 -10.31 8.14
C SER A 111 16.36 -10.79 9.34
N LYS A 112 15.87 -9.91 10.20
CA LYS A 112 14.94 -10.26 11.30
C LYS A 112 13.53 -10.44 10.76
N ALA A 113 12.89 -11.56 11.10
CA ALA A 113 11.47 -11.79 10.79
C ALA A 113 10.58 -10.86 11.62
N VAL A 114 9.62 -10.24 10.95
CA VAL A 114 8.66 -9.29 11.54
C VAL A 114 7.26 -9.57 11.02
N THR A 115 6.26 -9.10 11.76
CA THR A 115 4.86 -9.14 11.29
C THR A 115 4.63 -8.13 10.16
N GLN A 116 3.57 -8.32 9.38
CA GLN A 116 3.19 -7.36 8.34
C GLN A 116 2.91 -5.96 8.92
N GLN A 117 2.33 -5.90 10.12
CA GLN A 117 1.99 -4.64 10.77
C GLN A 117 3.26 -3.86 11.14
N GLU A 118 4.21 -4.50 11.83
CA GLU A 118 5.51 -3.90 12.14
C GLU A 118 6.27 -3.49 10.87
N TYR A 119 6.22 -4.32 9.83
CA TYR A 119 6.85 -4.01 8.54
C TYR A 119 6.29 -2.73 7.92
N ASN A 120 4.97 -2.56 7.93
CA ASN A 120 4.32 -1.35 7.43
C ASN A 120 4.63 -0.13 8.31
N THR A 121 4.63 -0.28 9.64
CA THR A 121 5.00 0.81 10.56
C THR A 121 6.42 1.32 10.29
N GLU A 122 7.38 0.44 10.01
CA GLU A 122 8.74 0.85 9.67
C GLU A 122 8.84 1.55 8.30
N LEU A 123 8.04 1.12 7.31
CA LEU A 123 7.95 1.82 6.02
C LEU A 123 7.31 3.22 6.17
N GLU A 124 6.28 3.34 7.00
CA GLU A 124 5.59 4.61 7.28
C GLU A 124 6.53 5.62 7.96
N LYS A 125 7.43 5.17 8.85
CA LYS A 125 8.49 6.03 9.43
C LYS A 125 9.44 6.62 8.39
N LEU A 126 9.57 5.98 7.22
CA LEU A 126 10.35 6.47 6.08
C LEU A 126 9.52 7.35 5.13
N ASN A 127 8.28 7.71 5.51
CA ASN A 127 7.27 8.39 4.69
C ASN A 127 6.86 7.59 3.44
N ILE A 128 7.00 6.27 3.47
CA ILE A 128 6.50 5.38 2.41
C ILE A 128 5.10 4.93 2.81
N ILE A 129 4.10 5.76 2.53
CA ILE A 129 2.70 5.48 2.87
C ILE A 129 2.10 4.55 1.82
N THR A 130 2.05 3.26 2.14
CA THR A 130 1.59 2.20 1.24
C THR A 130 0.09 2.28 0.94
N LYS A 131 -0.71 2.86 1.84
CA LYS A 131 -2.16 3.06 1.69
C LYS A 131 -2.50 4.11 0.61
N ALA A 132 -1.71 5.19 0.56
CA ALA A 132 -2.01 6.35 -0.28
C ALA A 132 -1.46 6.20 -1.72
N LYS A 133 -0.53 5.27 -1.96
CA LYS A 133 0.10 5.00 -3.27
C LYS A 133 0.80 6.21 -3.90
N ASN A 134 1.22 7.18 -3.10
CA ASN A 134 1.74 8.48 -3.56
C ASN A 134 3.03 8.40 -4.39
N PHE A 135 3.69 7.24 -4.42
CA PHE A 135 5.01 7.06 -5.04
C PHE A 135 5.00 6.09 -6.22
N LEU A 136 3.84 5.53 -6.60
CA LEU A 136 3.71 4.61 -7.73
C LEU A 136 2.65 5.13 -8.69
N VAL A 137 3.07 5.33 -9.95
CA VAL A 137 2.17 5.70 -11.04
C VAL A 137 2.26 4.59 -12.08
N PHE A 138 1.22 3.75 -12.14
CA PHE A 138 1.12 2.68 -13.11
C PHE A 138 0.70 3.21 -14.48
N GLN A 139 0.90 2.37 -15.50
CA GLN A 139 0.40 2.66 -16.84
C GLN A 139 -1.12 2.78 -16.80
N GLY A 140 -1.65 3.91 -17.27
CA GLY A 140 -3.08 4.23 -17.23
C GLY A 140 -3.53 5.01 -15.99
N ASP A 141 -2.70 5.12 -14.94
CA ASP A 141 -3.09 5.85 -13.72
C ASP A 141 -3.31 7.34 -13.98
N VAL A 142 -2.54 7.94 -14.90
CA VAL A 142 -2.68 9.36 -15.24
C VAL A 142 -4.06 9.66 -15.84
N GLU A 143 -4.52 8.82 -16.75
CA GLU A 143 -5.86 8.93 -17.36
C GLU A 143 -6.95 8.62 -16.34
N ALA A 144 -6.73 7.62 -15.47
CA ALA A 144 -7.65 7.26 -14.40
C ALA A 144 -7.83 8.43 -13.41
N ILE A 145 -6.75 9.08 -12.99
CA ILE A 145 -6.81 10.26 -12.10
C ILE A 145 -7.52 11.41 -12.80
N ALA A 146 -7.24 11.67 -14.08
CA ALA A 146 -7.89 12.73 -14.84
C ALA A 146 -9.40 12.51 -15.04
N SER A 147 -9.87 11.26 -14.98
CA SER A 147 -11.27 10.87 -15.15
C SER A 147 -12.01 10.59 -13.83
N GLN A 148 -11.36 10.78 -12.68
CA GLN A 148 -11.99 10.57 -11.36
C GLN A 148 -13.12 11.56 -11.10
N SER A 149 -14.12 11.11 -10.34
CA SER A 149 -15.16 12.00 -9.85
C SER A 149 -14.60 12.99 -8.81
N PRO A 150 -15.21 14.17 -8.62
CA PRO A 150 -14.78 15.11 -7.57
C PRO A 150 -14.75 14.49 -6.17
N LYS A 151 -15.64 13.53 -5.89
CA LYS A 151 -15.68 12.80 -4.62
C LYS A 151 -14.47 11.87 -4.46
N ASP A 152 -14.10 11.15 -5.51
CA ASP A 152 -12.94 10.25 -5.47
C ASP A 152 -11.64 11.03 -5.32
N LEU A 153 -11.55 12.17 -6.01
CA LEU A 153 -10.41 13.07 -5.87
C LEU A 153 -10.30 13.65 -4.45
N THR A 154 -11.44 14.00 -3.83
CA THR A 154 -11.48 14.45 -2.43
C THR A 154 -11.00 13.33 -1.49
N ASN A 155 -11.49 12.11 -1.67
CA ASN A 155 -11.05 10.94 -0.90
C ASN A 155 -9.54 10.68 -1.06
N LEU A 156 -8.98 10.88 -2.26
CA LEU A 156 -7.56 10.75 -2.52
C LEU A 156 -6.76 11.77 -1.71
N ILE A 157 -7.16 13.04 -1.73
CA ILE A 157 -6.52 14.12 -0.98
C ILE A 157 -6.62 13.87 0.54
N GLU A 158 -7.77 13.45 1.04
CA GLU A 158 -7.95 13.08 2.45
C GLU A 158 -7.02 11.94 2.86
N THR A 159 -6.90 10.92 2.01
CA THR A 159 -5.96 9.81 2.22
C THR A 159 -4.51 10.29 2.27
N MET A 160 -4.12 11.20 1.36
CA MET A 160 -2.77 11.76 1.34
C MET A 160 -2.47 12.63 2.56
N SER A 161 -3.45 13.37 3.05
CA SER A 161 -3.31 14.21 4.23
C SER A 161 -3.29 13.42 5.55
N GLY A 162 -3.71 12.15 5.51
CA GLY A 162 -3.93 11.33 6.71
C GLY A 162 -5.24 11.63 7.43
N SER A 163 -5.99 12.66 7.02
CA SER A 163 -7.26 13.05 7.64
C SER A 163 -8.32 11.94 7.58
N ILE A 164 -8.20 11.03 6.61
CA ILE A 164 -9.13 9.90 6.44
C ILE A 164 -9.22 8.99 7.67
N GLU A 165 -8.18 8.95 8.51
CA GLU A 165 -8.17 8.15 9.74
C GLU A 165 -9.17 8.66 10.78
N TYR A 166 -9.46 9.97 10.78
CA TYR A 166 -10.41 10.61 11.69
C TYR A 166 -11.84 10.60 11.19
N ARG A 167 -12.08 10.19 9.94
CA ARG A 167 -13.42 10.25 9.32
C ARG A 167 -14.46 9.46 10.10
N ASN A 168 -14.13 8.25 10.55
CA ASN A 168 -15.07 7.39 11.28
C ASN A 168 -15.44 8.00 12.64
N GLU A 169 -14.46 8.52 13.37
CA GLU A 169 -14.68 9.20 14.65
C GLU A 169 -15.51 10.48 14.46
N TYR A 170 -15.21 11.26 13.43
CA TYR A 170 -15.96 12.46 13.07
C TYR A 170 -17.43 12.13 12.72
N GLU A 171 -17.69 11.13 11.89
CA GLU A 171 -19.04 10.71 11.53
C GLU A 171 -19.84 10.21 12.74
N GLN A 172 -19.18 9.48 13.65
CA GLN A 172 -19.80 9.04 14.89
C GLN A 172 -20.18 10.24 15.78
N LEU A 173 -19.24 11.13 16.07
CA LEU A 173 -19.48 12.29 16.93
C LEU A 173 -20.53 13.23 16.34
N LYS A 174 -20.54 13.42 15.02
CA LYS A 174 -21.55 14.21 14.32
C LYS A 174 -22.96 13.62 14.49
N LYS A 175 -23.08 12.29 14.48
CA LYS A 175 -24.36 11.61 14.72
C LYS A 175 -24.81 11.77 16.17
N GLU A 176 -23.89 11.66 17.12
CA GLU A 176 -24.17 11.87 18.55
C GLU A 176 -24.61 13.32 18.83
N GLU A 177 -23.96 14.31 18.19
CA GLU A 177 -24.34 15.72 18.26
C GLU A 177 -25.77 15.94 17.75
N GLN A 178 -26.13 15.37 16.58
CA GLN A 178 -27.48 15.48 16.03
C GLN A 178 -28.54 14.89 16.95
N LEU A 179 -28.29 13.71 17.53
CA LEU A 179 -29.21 13.07 18.47
C LEU A 179 -29.39 13.92 19.74
N ALA A 180 -28.30 14.49 20.27
CA ALA A 180 -28.36 15.38 21.43
C ALA A 180 -29.16 16.65 21.14
N ALA A 181 -28.99 17.24 19.95
CA ALA A 181 -29.75 18.40 19.50
C ALA A 181 -31.26 18.10 19.36
N GLU A 182 -31.61 16.96 18.77
CA GLU A 182 -33.00 16.50 18.66
C GLU A 182 -33.63 16.27 20.04
N GLN A 183 -32.93 15.58 20.95
CA GLN A 183 -33.39 15.35 22.32
C GLN A 183 -33.59 16.66 23.10
N SER A 184 -32.69 17.62 22.93
CA SER A 184 -32.80 18.96 23.54
C SER A 184 -34.04 19.69 23.04
N SER A 185 -34.28 19.69 21.72
CA SER A 185 -35.47 20.29 21.10
C SER A 185 -36.77 19.64 21.59
N ILE A 186 -36.82 18.31 21.64
CA ILE A 186 -37.98 17.56 22.16
C ILE A 186 -38.23 17.89 23.63
N SER A 187 -37.18 17.91 24.45
CA SER A 187 -37.28 18.22 25.88
C SER A 187 -37.76 19.64 26.13
N PHE A 188 -37.28 20.61 25.33
CA PHE A 188 -37.73 21.99 25.38
C PHE A 188 -39.22 22.11 25.01
N ASN A 189 -39.67 21.46 23.94
CA ASN A 189 -41.07 21.46 23.53
C ASN A 189 -41.99 20.83 24.57
N LYS A 190 -41.57 19.71 25.20
CA LYS A 190 -42.31 19.08 26.31
C LYS A 190 -42.44 20.02 27.51
N LYS A 191 -41.35 20.66 27.93
CA LYS A 191 -41.37 21.64 29.03
C LYS A 191 -42.33 22.80 28.72
N ARG A 192 -42.33 23.29 27.48
CA ARG A 192 -43.22 24.38 27.05
C ARG A 192 -44.69 23.96 27.05
N ALA A 193 -45.00 22.75 26.60
CA ALA A 193 -46.36 22.20 26.62
C ALA A 193 -46.89 22.08 28.06
N ILE A 194 -46.11 21.47 28.97
CA ILE A 194 -46.47 21.34 30.39
C ILE A 194 -46.68 22.71 31.04
N ALA A 195 -45.82 23.69 30.73
CA ALA A 195 -45.97 25.05 31.26
C ALA A 195 -47.22 25.78 30.74
N ALA A 196 -47.73 25.43 29.56
CA ALA A 196 -48.97 25.96 29.02
C ALA A 196 -50.20 25.34 29.72
N GLU A 197 -50.19 24.02 29.96
CA GLU A 197 -51.26 23.32 30.69
C GLU A 197 -51.39 23.80 32.14
N LEU A 198 -50.27 24.13 32.81
CA LEU A 198 -50.30 24.66 34.17
C LEU A 198 -50.89 26.09 34.30
N LYS A 199 -51.05 26.81 33.19
CA LYS A 199 -51.61 28.18 33.17
C LYS A 199 -53.07 28.25 32.74
N SER A 200 -53.63 27.15 32.23
CA SER A 200 -55.04 26.98 31.88
C SER A 200 -55.83 26.36 33.02
#